data_AF-A0A2M8EKA0-F1
#
_entry.id   AF-A0A2M8EKA0-F1
#
_cell.length_a   1.000
_cell.length_b   1.000
_cell.length_c   1.000
_cell.angle_alpha   90.00
_cell.angle_beta   90.00
_cell.angle_gamma   90.00
#
_symmetry.space_group_name_H-M   'P 1'
#
loop_
_entity.id
_entity.type
_entity.pdbx_description
1 polymer ?
#
loop_
_entity_poly.entity_id
_entity_poly.type
_entity_poly.pdbx_seq_one_letter_code
_entity_poly.pdbx_strand_id
1 'polypeptide(L)' 'WAKVLEFKALQEANGKFATRRQNQSLAWMWERIDAGLKQAFRQHPAVQTLLPQLTNEVIQGRMAASTAARNMLAAQIDKA' A
#
# COMPACT_ATOMS: atom_id res chain seq x y z
N TRP A 1 15.89 28.57 16.63
CA TRP A 1 15.20 28.80 15.34
C TRP A 1 16.16 29.16 14.21
N ALA A 2 17.13 30.07 14.40
CA ALA A 2 18.12 30.48 13.39
C ALA A 2 18.84 29.31 12.67
N LYS A 3 19.26 28.27 13.41
CA LYS A 3 19.92 27.09 12.81
C LYS A 3 19.05 26.28 11.85
N VAL A 4 17.73 26.30 12.01
CA VAL A 4 16.82 25.64 11.06
C VAL A 4 16.71 26.45 9.76
N LEU A 5 16.70 27.79 9.86
CA LEU A 5 16.70 28.67 8.69
C LEU A 5 18.02 28.59 7.92
N GLU A 6 19.15 28.55 8.62
CA GLU A 6 20.48 28.34 8.03
C GLU A 6 20.54 27.00 7.27
N PHE A 7 20.07 25.91 7.89
CA PHE A 7 19.99 24.61 7.23
C PHE A 7 19.09 24.65 5.98
N LYS A 8 17.91 25.28 6.07
CA LYS A 8 17.01 25.43 4.92
C LYS A 8 17.69 26.18 3.78
N ALA A 9 18.32 27.32 4.06
CA ALA A 9 19.01 28.13 3.05
C ALA A 9 20.14 27.35 2.36
N LEU A 10 20.94 26.61 3.14
CA LEU A 10 21.99 25.73 2.58
C LEU A 10 21.40 24.65 1.67
N GLN A 11 20.27 24.05 2.06
CA GLN A 11 19.59 22.99 1.30
C GLN A 11 18.87 23.49 0.05
N GLU A 12 18.39 24.74 0.07
CA GLU A 12 17.82 25.39 -1.12
C GLU A 12 18.91 25.77 -2.10
N ALA A 13 20.01 26.38 -1.62
CA ALA A 13 21.14 26.79 -2.46
C ALA A 13 21.82 25.60 -3.17
N ASN A 14 21.85 24.43 -2.53
CA ASN A 14 22.41 23.21 -3.13
C ASN A 14 21.38 22.30 -3.83
N GLY A 15 20.13 22.76 -3.98
CA GLY A 15 19.05 22.05 -4.67
C GLY A 15 18.47 20.83 -3.94
N LYS A 16 19.09 20.36 -2.83
CA LYS A 16 18.66 19.15 -2.11
C LYS A 16 17.27 19.29 -1.51
N PHE A 17 16.83 20.51 -1.21
CA PHE A 17 15.48 20.75 -0.69
C PHE A 17 14.40 20.35 -1.69
N ALA A 18 14.53 20.77 -2.95
CA ALA A 18 13.59 20.46 -4.02
C ALA A 18 13.55 18.95 -4.31
N THR A 19 14.73 18.32 -4.44
CA THR A 19 14.83 16.86 -4.66
C THR A 19 14.19 16.07 -3.53
N ARG A 20 14.44 16.45 -2.26
CA ARG A 20 13.81 15.77 -1.11
C ARG A 20 12.29 15.89 -1.14
N ARG A 21 11.76 17.07 -1.46
CA ARG A 21 10.32 17.29 -1.56
C ARG A 21 9.70 16.47 -2.69
N GLN A 22 10.36 16.37 -3.84
CA GLN A 22 9.90 15.52 -4.94
C GLN A 22 9.84 14.04 -4.49
N ASN A 23 10.88 13.55 -3.82
CA ASN A 23 10.92 12.18 -3.30
C ASN A 23 9.83 11.94 -2.26
N GLN A 24 9.56 12.91 -1.38
CA GLN A 24 8.46 12.84 -0.40
C GLN A 24 7.10 12.78 -1.09
N SER A 25 6.85 13.61 -2.10
CA SER A 25 5.60 13.58 -2.85
C SER A 25 5.39 12.23 -3.55
N LEU A 26 6.44 11.65 -4.13
CA LEU A 26 6.37 10.33 -4.75
C LEU A 26 6.12 9.23 -3.71
N ALA A 27 6.80 9.27 -2.57
CA ALA A 27 6.58 8.33 -1.48
C ALA A 27 5.13 8.39 -0.97
N TRP A 28 4.62 9.60 -0.71
CA TRP A 28 3.23 9.80 -0.30
C TRP A 28 2.23 9.32 -1.34
N MET A 29 2.48 9.57 -2.63
CA MET A 29 1.62 9.06 -3.70
C MET A 29 1.51 7.54 -3.64
N TRP A 30 2.64 6.84 -3.50
CA TRP A 30 2.64 5.38 -3.41
C TRP A 30 2.00 4.85 -2.13
N GLU A 31 2.20 5.51 -0.98
CA GLU A 31 1.49 5.18 0.26
C GLU A 31 -0.03 5.27 0.09
N ARG A 32 -0.52 6.30 -0.60
CA ARG A 32 -1.95 6.47 -0.89
C ARG A 32 -2.47 5.41 -1.83
N ILE A 33 -1.70 5.03 -2.85
CA ILE A 33 -2.08 3.94 -3.78
C ILE A 33 -2.17 2.61 -3.03
N ASP A 34 -1.16 2.25 -2.24
CA ASP A 34 -1.15 1.00 -1.47
C ASP A 34 -2.30 0.93 -0.45
N ALA A 35 -2.52 2.01 0.29
CA ALA A 35 -3.64 2.09 1.24
C ALA A 35 -4.99 1.96 0.53
N GLY A 36 -5.16 2.65 -0.61
CA GLY A 36 -6.37 2.59 -1.43
C GLY A 36 -6.62 1.20 -2.00
N LEU A 37 -5.60 0.55 -2.55
CA LEU A 37 -5.70 -0.81 -3.08
C LEU A 37 -6.06 -1.83 -1.99
N LYS A 38 -5.41 -1.77 -0.83
CA LYS A 38 -5.73 -2.63 0.32
C LYS A 38 -7.15 -2.41 0.83
N GLN A 39 -7.61 -1.15 0.86
CA GLN A 39 -8.98 -0.84 1.25
C GLN A 39 -9.98 -1.39 0.24
N ALA A 40 -9.79 -1.12 -1.05
CA ALA A 40 -10.66 -1.59 -2.13
C ALA A 40 -10.76 -3.12 -2.14
N PHE A 41 -9.63 -3.81 -2.00
CA PHE A 41 -9.58 -5.27 -1.89
C PHE A 41 -10.41 -5.81 -0.72
N ARG A 42 -10.26 -5.23 0.48
CA ARG A 42 -11.04 -5.65 1.66
C ARG A 42 -12.54 -5.31 1.57
N GLN A 43 -12.89 -4.27 0.81
CA GLN A 43 -14.28 -3.83 0.66
C GLN A 43 -15.02 -4.56 -0.47
N HIS A 44 -14.32 -5.30 -1.32
CA HIS A 44 -14.95 -5.98 -2.44
C HIS A 44 -15.81 -7.16 -1.99
N PRO A 45 -17.08 -7.26 -2.45
CA PRO A 45 -18.01 -8.28 -1.98
C PRO A 45 -17.50 -9.71 -2.15
N ALA A 46 -16.87 -10.02 -3.29
CA ALA A 46 -16.35 -11.37 -3.54
C ALA A 46 -15.21 -11.74 -2.60
N VAL A 47 -14.36 -10.77 -2.24
CA VAL A 47 -13.26 -10.99 -1.29
C VAL A 47 -13.84 -11.18 0.11
N GLN A 48 -14.80 -10.35 0.52
CA GLN A 48 -15.47 -10.50 1.83
C GLN A 48 -16.14 -11.86 1.99
N THR A 49 -16.77 -12.38 0.95
CA THR A 49 -17.39 -13.72 0.96
C THR A 49 -16.35 -14.83 1.10
N LEU A 50 -15.21 -14.74 0.41
CA LEU A 50 -14.19 -15.79 0.41
C LEU A 50 -13.26 -15.74 1.63
N LEU A 51 -13.05 -14.57 2.22
CA LEU A 51 -12.03 -14.33 3.24
C LEU A 51 -12.15 -15.26 4.46
N PRO A 52 -13.34 -15.49 5.07
CA PRO A 52 -13.45 -16.37 6.24
C PRO A 52 -13.11 -17.83 5.90
N GLN A 53 -13.62 -18.34 4.77
CA GLN A 53 -13.40 -19.72 4.35
C GLN A 53 -11.92 -19.99 4.06
N LEU A 54 -11.32 -19.18 3.20
CA LEU A 54 -9.94 -19.39 2.76
C LEU A 54 -8.95 -19.17 3.91
N THR A 55 -9.24 -18.25 4.82
CA THR A 55 -8.44 -18.06 6.04
C THR A 55 -8.45 -19.31 6.91
N ASN A 56 -9.63 -19.92 7.11
CA ASN A 56 -9.73 -21.16 7.88
C ASN A 56 -9.02 -22.33 7.18
N GLU A 57 -9.12 -22.46 5.86
CA GLU A 57 -8.39 -23.48 5.10
C GLU A 57 -6.88 -23.34 5.23
N VAL A 58 -6.35 -22.11 5.26
CA VAL A 58 -4.92 -21.84 5.48
C VAL A 58 -4.49 -22.18 6.91
N ILE A 59 -5.23 -21.72 7.92
CA ILE A 59 -4.91 -21.99 9.33
C ILE A 59 -4.88 -23.50 9.61
N GLN A 60 -5.77 -24.25 8.97
CA GLN A 60 -5.86 -25.70 9.13
C GLN A 60 -4.88 -26.49 8.24
N GLY A 61 -4.02 -25.80 7.47
CA GLY A 61 -3.05 -26.43 6.58
C GLY A 61 -3.66 -27.14 5.37
N ARG A 62 -4.95 -26.92 5.07
CA ARG A 62 -5.64 -27.52 3.92
C ARG A 62 -5.37 -26.77 2.62
N MET A 63 -4.98 -25.50 2.70
CA MET A 63 -4.60 -24.68 1.55
C MET A 63 -3.34 -23.87 1.84
N ALA A 64 -2.44 -23.78 0.86
CA ALA A 64 -1.30 -22.89 0.96
C ALA A 64 -1.74 -21.41 0.94
N ALA A 65 -1.13 -20.58 1.80
CA ALA A 65 -1.44 -19.14 1.88
C ALA A 65 -1.32 -18.42 0.53
N SER A 66 -0.32 -18.78 -0.29
CA SER A 66 -0.12 -18.22 -1.63
C SER A 66 -1.25 -18.58 -2.61
N THR A 67 -1.88 -19.74 -2.46
CA THR A 67 -3.04 -20.14 -3.27
C THR A 67 -4.30 -19.40 -2.81
N ALA A 68 -4.55 -19.33 -1.50
CA ALA A 68 -5.66 -18.54 -0.96
C ALA A 68 -5.60 -17.07 -1.39
N ALA A 69 -4.41 -16.45 -1.32
CA ALA A 69 -4.20 -15.08 -1.77
C ALA A 69 -4.50 -14.90 -3.26
N ARG A 70 -4.01 -15.79 -4.13
CA ARG A 70 -4.31 -15.73 -5.58
C ARG A 70 -5.80 -15.89 -5.88
N ASN A 71 -6.48 -16.79 -5.16
CA ASN A 71 -7.93 -16.98 -5.33
C ASN A 71 -8.71 -15.71 -4.97
N MET A 72 -8.36 -15.04 -3.87
CA MET A 72 -8.99 -13.77 -3.49
C MET A 72 -8.67 -12.65 -4.48
N LEU A 73 -7.43 -12.58 -4.99
CA LEU A 73 -7.04 -11.61 -6.02
C LEU A 73 -7.76 -11.83 -7.35
N ALA A 74 -7.95 -13.08 -7.77
CA ALA A 74 -8.73 -13.41 -8.97
C ALA A 74 -10.21 -13.02 -8.79
N ALA A 75 -10.80 -13.36 -7.63
CA ALA A 75 -12.19 -13.02 -7.31
C ALA A 75 -12.47 -11.50 -7.25
N GLN A 76 -11.45 -10.69 -6.97
CA GLN A 76 -11.52 -9.22 -7.05
C GLN A 76 -11.64 -8.72 -8.50
N ILE A 77 -10.98 -9.40 -9.44
CA ILE A 77 -10.85 -8.98 -10.84
C ILE A 77 -12.03 -9.49 -11.68
N ASP A 78 -12.48 -10.72 -11.44
CA ASP A 78 -13.48 -11.41 -12.28
C ASP A 78 -14.94 -10.98 -12.03
N LYS A 79 -15.21 -10.17 -10.99
CA LYS A 79 -16.57 -9.76 -10.58
C LYS A 79 -16.79 -8.23 -10.62
N ALA A 80 -16.05 -7.54 -11.49
CA ALA A 80 -16.28 -6.12 -11.81
C ALA A 80 -17.47 -5.94 -12.78
#